data_AF-A0A3B9KA12-F1
#
_entry.id   AF-A0A3B9KA12-F1
#
_cell.length_a   1.000
_cell.length_b   1.000
_cell.length_c   1.000
_cell.angle_alpha   90.00
_cell.angle_beta   90.00
_cell.angle_gamma   90.00
#
_symmetry.space_group_name_H-M   'P 1'
#
loop_
_entity.id
_entity.type
_entity.pdbx_description
1 polymer ?
#
loop_
_entity_poly.entity_id
_entity_poly.type
_entity_poly.pdbx_seq_one_letter_code
_entity_poly.pdbx_strand_id
1 'polypeptide(L)'
;ALYCWHISGNLLIFASVQSHWGRHVTWPWLGIWYSLTEIFWFQPFGSFNEVHNIIDLSATLAFIALAIVGRNKLRASYSIWLGVLLFYILISPSIANVDTLASNQRFVLELFPAFITLAMLGIKHPRLHQALLIVFPAILATLSILFIMNRWMV
;
A
#
# COMPACT_ATOMS: atom_id res chain seq x y z
N ALA A 1 -8.24 -4.74 23.06
CA ALA A 1 -7.25 -4.94 24.14
C ALA A 1 -7.86 -5.63 25.36
N LEU A 2 -8.86 -5.05 26.05
CA LEU A 2 -9.47 -5.68 27.24
C LEU A 2 -10.08 -7.08 26.97
N TYR A 3 -10.76 -7.25 25.84
CA TYR A 3 -11.24 -8.56 25.40
C TYR A 3 -10.11 -9.59 25.23
N CYS A 4 -9.00 -9.17 24.62
CA CYS A 4 -7.81 -10.00 24.45
C CYS A 4 -7.20 -10.40 25.80
N TRP A 5 -7.14 -9.48 26.77
CA TRP A 5 -6.71 -9.80 28.13
C TRP A 5 -7.64 -10.83 28.75
N HIS A 6 -8.95 -10.62 28.70
CA HIS A 6 -9.92 -11.52 29.32
C HIS A 6 -9.80 -12.98 28.81
N ILE A 7 -9.44 -13.17 27.53
CA ILE A 7 -9.36 -14.51 26.92
C ILE A 7 -7.95 -15.12 26.99
N SER A 8 -6.90 -14.31 26.87
CA SER A 8 -5.52 -14.80 26.69
C SER A 8 -4.55 -14.41 27.80
N GLY A 9 -4.98 -13.58 28.77
CA GLY A 9 -4.08 -12.98 29.77
C GLY A 9 -3.17 -11.88 29.20
N ASN A 10 -3.20 -11.64 27.88
CA ASN A 10 -2.30 -10.74 27.18
C ASN A 10 -3.07 -9.66 26.40
N LEU A 11 -2.90 -8.40 26.80
CA LEU A 11 -3.52 -7.23 26.16
C LEU A 11 -3.12 -7.04 24.68
N LEU A 12 -1.93 -7.52 24.30
CA LEU A 12 -1.30 -7.34 23.01
C LEU A 12 -1.19 -8.64 22.21
N ILE A 13 -1.97 -9.68 22.55
CA ILE A 13 -2.00 -10.96 21.82
C ILE A 13 -2.26 -10.76 20.30
N PHE A 14 -3.04 -9.75 19.93
CA PHE A 14 -3.33 -9.43 18.53
C PHE A 14 -2.08 -8.98 17.75
N ALA A 15 -1.11 -8.38 18.46
CA ALA A 15 0.15 -7.94 17.87
C ALA A 15 1.12 -9.11 17.70
N SER A 16 1.19 -10.03 18.66
CA SER A 16 2.06 -11.22 18.54
C SER A 16 1.59 -12.16 17.43
N VAL A 17 0.28 -12.27 17.20
CA VAL A 17 -0.30 -13.08 16.11
C VAL A 17 0.08 -12.54 14.71
N GLN A 18 0.46 -11.27 14.55
CA GLN A 18 0.92 -10.74 13.26
C GLN A 18 2.16 -11.50 12.72
N SER A 19 2.99 -12.08 13.60
CA SER A 19 4.12 -12.92 13.20
C SER A 19 3.71 -14.16 12.39
N HIS A 20 2.52 -14.72 12.64
CA HIS A 20 2.00 -15.84 11.84
C HIS A 20 1.67 -15.44 10.40
N TRP A 21 1.48 -14.14 10.16
CA TRP A 21 1.26 -13.56 8.83
C TRP A 21 2.58 -13.08 8.21
N GLY A 22 3.72 -13.53 8.72
CA GLY A 22 5.04 -13.16 8.21
C GLY A 22 5.40 -11.69 8.40
N ARG A 23 4.64 -10.95 9.23
CA ARG A 23 4.87 -9.53 9.49
C ARG A 23 5.79 -9.36 10.68
N HIS A 24 6.94 -8.78 10.41
CA HIS A 24 7.94 -8.44 11.41
C HIS A 24 8.34 -6.99 11.24
N VAL A 25 8.69 -6.36 12.35
CA VAL A 25 9.28 -5.02 12.31
C VAL A 25 10.62 -5.13 11.60
N THR A 26 10.72 -4.50 10.44
CA THR A 26 11.92 -4.51 9.60
C THR A 26 12.25 -3.12 9.11
N TRP A 27 13.36 -3.03 8.39
CA TRP A 27 13.80 -1.78 7.80
C TRP A 27 12.78 -1.27 6.77
N PRO A 28 12.36 0.02 6.79
CA PRO A 28 11.27 0.54 5.96
C PRO A 28 11.40 0.27 4.45
N TRP A 29 12.62 0.16 3.97
CA TRP A 29 12.93 -0.02 2.55
C TRP A 29 13.05 -1.49 2.13
N LEU A 30 13.01 -2.42 3.09
CA LEU A 30 13.24 -3.83 2.85
C LEU A 30 12.12 -4.43 1.99
N GLY A 31 10.85 -4.10 2.27
CA GLY A 31 9.72 -4.57 1.46
C GLY A 31 9.79 -4.07 0.00
N ILE A 32 10.18 -2.81 -0.19
CA ILE A 32 10.40 -2.22 -1.53
C ILE A 32 11.52 -2.94 -2.26
N TRP A 33 12.65 -3.21 -1.57
CA TRP A 33 13.77 -3.95 -2.14
C TRP A 33 13.35 -5.35 -2.57
N TYR A 34 12.67 -6.11 -1.71
CA TYR A 34 12.19 -7.45 -2.05
C TYR A 34 11.20 -7.43 -3.21
N SER A 35 10.28 -6.46 -3.24
CA SER A 35 9.33 -6.30 -4.36
C SER A 35 10.06 -6.05 -5.69
N LEU A 36 11.10 -5.21 -5.69
CA LEU A 36 11.93 -4.98 -6.87
C LEU A 36 12.68 -6.25 -7.29
N THR A 37 13.27 -6.98 -6.35
CA THR A 37 13.98 -8.23 -6.68
C THR A 37 13.03 -9.29 -7.23
N GLU A 38 11.82 -9.40 -6.70
CA GLU A 38 10.78 -10.31 -7.20
C GLU A 38 10.42 -9.97 -8.66
N ILE A 39 10.13 -8.69 -8.94
CA ILE A 39 9.72 -8.24 -10.28
C ILE A 39 10.81 -8.49 -11.32
N PHE A 40 12.07 -8.20 -11.00
CA PHE A 40 13.14 -8.20 -12.01
C PHE A 40 13.97 -9.49 -12.09
N TRP A 41 14.02 -10.29 -11.03
CA TRP A 41 14.90 -11.48 -10.97
C TRP A 41 14.18 -12.81 -10.76
N PHE A 42 12.99 -12.83 -10.13
CA PHE A 42 12.35 -14.10 -9.74
C PHE A 42 11.05 -14.40 -10.48
N GLN A 43 10.25 -13.39 -10.80
CA GLN A 43 8.98 -13.59 -11.47
C GLN A 43 9.16 -13.64 -13.01
N PRO A 44 8.50 -14.60 -13.69
CA PRO A 44 8.47 -14.60 -15.15
C PRO A 44 7.78 -13.34 -15.69
N PHE A 45 8.32 -12.78 -16.77
CA PHE A 45 7.75 -11.59 -17.41
C PHE A 45 6.31 -11.81 -17.87
N GLY A 46 5.41 -10.89 -17.52
CA GLY A 46 3.97 -10.96 -17.75
C GLY A 46 3.24 -11.95 -16.85
N SER A 47 3.90 -12.51 -15.83
CA SER A 47 3.22 -13.41 -14.89
C SER A 47 2.23 -12.65 -14.01
N PHE A 48 1.24 -13.39 -13.52
CA PHE A 48 0.20 -12.83 -12.66
C PHE A 48 0.75 -12.15 -11.40
N ASN A 49 1.73 -12.81 -10.75
CA ASN A 49 2.36 -12.30 -9.54
C ASN A 49 3.24 -11.08 -9.82
N GLU A 50 3.91 -11.02 -10.97
CA GLU A 50 4.68 -9.84 -11.36
C GLU A 50 3.76 -8.62 -11.51
N VAL A 51 2.64 -8.76 -12.23
CA VAL A 51 1.67 -7.66 -12.42
C VAL A 51 1.10 -7.20 -11.08
N HIS A 52 0.76 -8.14 -10.19
CA HIS A 52 0.31 -7.82 -8.84
C HIS A 52 1.36 -7.01 -8.06
N ASN A 53 2.61 -7.48 -8.01
CA ASN A 53 3.71 -6.80 -7.33
C ASN A 53 4.00 -5.41 -7.92
N ILE A 54 3.89 -5.25 -9.24
CA ILE A 54 4.04 -3.95 -9.91
C ILE A 54 2.95 -2.97 -9.46
N ILE A 55 1.69 -3.42 -9.38
CA ILE A 55 0.57 -2.58 -8.93
C ILE A 55 0.80 -2.14 -7.48
N ASP A 56 1.15 -3.07 -6.59
CA ASP A 56 1.36 -2.77 -5.17
C ASP A 56 2.57 -1.88 -4.92
N LEU A 57 3.68 -2.13 -5.61
CA LEU A 57 4.88 -1.32 -5.51
C LEU A 57 4.65 0.08 -6.07
N SER A 58 4.04 0.20 -7.24
CA SER A 58 3.77 1.49 -7.87
C SER A 58 2.81 2.34 -7.03
N ALA A 59 1.78 1.73 -6.44
CA ALA A 59 0.89 2.39 -5.49
C ALA A 59 1.67 2.87 -4.26
N THR A 60 2.48 2.00 -3.64
CA THR A 60 3.29 2.36 -2.46
C THR A 60 4.21 3.55 -2.75
N LEU A 61 4.93 3.52 -3.87
CA LEU A 61 5.82 4.61 -4.29
C LEU A 61 5.04 5.90 -4.59
N ALA A 62 3.87 5.82 -5.22
CA ALA A 62 3.02 6.97 -5.47
C ALA A 62 2.57 7.64 -4.16
N PHE A 63 2.20 6.87 -3.14
CA PHE A 63 1.81 7.41 -1.83
C PHE A 63 2.98 8.03 -1.07
N ILE A 64 4.19 7.45 -1.18
CA ILE A 64 5.42 8.09 -0.67
C ILE A 64 5.64 9.45 -1.36
N ALA A 65 5.55 9.49 -2.70
CA ALA A 65 5.73 10.72 -3.46
C ALA A 65 4.67 11.78 -3.09
N LEU A 66 3.40 11.38 -2.95
CA LEU A 66 2.32 12.27 -2.52
C LEU A 66 2.54 12.80 -1.10
N ALA A 67 3.03 11.97 -0.18
CA ALA A 67 3.37 12.43 1.17
C ALA A 67 4.48 13.50 1.15
N ILE A 68 5.53 13.30 0.35
CA ILE A 68 6.62 14.27 0.21
C ILE A 68 6.13 15.58 -0.41
N VAL A 69 5.34 15.51 -1.48
CA VAL A 69 4.80 16.69 -2.18
C VAL A 69 3.78 17.44 -1.32
N GLY A 70 3.00 16.71 -0.51
CA GLY A 70 1.95 17.24 0.35
C GLY A 70 2.44 17.84 1.66
N ARG A 71 3.65 17.50 2.12
CA ARG A 71 4.14 17.80 3.48
C ARG A 71 4.00 19.26 3.92
N ASN A 72 4.22 20.20 2.98
CA ASN A 72 4.16 21.65 3.22
C ASN A 72 2.86 22.30 2.74
N LYS A 73 1.98 21.53 2.07
CA LYS A 73 0.70 22.02 1.52
C LYS A 73 -0.49 21.65 2.40
N LEU A 74 -0.37 20.54 3.14
CA LEU A 74 -1.37 20.06 4.07
C LEU A 74 -1.19 20.68 5.46
N ARG A 75 -2.26 20.66 6.27
CA ARG A 75 -2.16 20.98 7.70
C ARG A 75 -1.19 20.02 8.37
N ALA A 76 -0.40 20.50 9.34
CA ALA A 76 0.61 19.70 10.02
C ALA A 76 0.05 18.38 10.59
N SER A 77 -1.17 18.38 11.14
CA SER A 77 -1.83 17.17 11.63
C SER A 77 -2.03 16.10 10.54
N TYR A 78 -2.37 16.51 9.32
CA TYR A 78 -2.52 15.60 8.18
C TYR A 78 -1.18 15.09 7.66
N SER A 79 -0.16 15.95 7.61
CA SER A 79 1.20 15.53 7.25
C SER A 79 1.77 14.52 8.25
N ILE A 80 1.55 14.74 9.56
CA ILE A 80 1.95 13.82 10.63
C ILE A 80 1.18 12.50 10.52
N TRP A 81 -0.15 12.55 10.38
CA TRP A 81 -0.97 11.35 10.18
C TRP A 81 -0.48 10.50 9.01
N LEU A 82 -0.30 11.14 7.85
CA LEU A 82 0.16 10.48 6.64
C LEU A 82 1.56 9.89 6.81
N GLY A 83 2.48 10.63 7.42
CA GLY A 83 3.85 10.18 7.65
C GLY A 83 3.93 9.00 8.62
N VAL A 84 3.20 9.05 9.74
CA VAL A 84 3.19 7.98 10.75
C VAL A 84 2.58 6.71 10.19
N LEU A 85 1.44 6.81 9.50
CA LEU A 85 0.74 5.64 8.97
C LEU A 85 1.53 5.01 7.81
N LEU A 86 2.13 5.83 6.94
CA LEU A 86 3.03 5.35 5.89
C LEU A 86 4.28 4.69 6.47
N PHE A 87 4.88 5.28 7.50
CA PHE A 87 6.02 4.68 8.19
C PHE A 87 5.66 3.31 8.79
N TYR A 88 4.50 3.21 9.45
CA TYR A 88 3.99 1.95 10.00
C TYR A 88 3.83 0.86 8.93
N ILE A 89 3.26 1.21 7.77
CA ILE A 89 3.13 0.28 6.64
C ILE A 89 4.51 -0.21 6.18
N LEU A 90 5.49 0.70 6.03
CA LEU A 90 6.81 0.38 5.50
C LEU A 90 7.64 -0.50 6.45
N ILE A 91 7.49 -0.36 7.77
CA ILE A 91 8.23 -1.19 8.74
C ILE A 91 7.60 -2.56 8.98
N SER A 92 6.38 -2.80 8.47
CA SER A 92 5.63 -4.05 8.72
C SER A 92 5.33 -4.87 7.45
N PRO A 93 6.30 -5.10 6.54
CA PRO A 93 6.08 -5.93 5.36
C PRO A 93 5.86 -7.41 5.72
N SER A 94 5.18 -8.15 4.84
CA SER A 94 4.95 -9.59 4.99
C SER A 94 6.03 -10.39 4.27
N ILE A 95 7.23 -10.46 4.86
CA ILE A 95 8.42 -11.00 4.18
C ILE A 95 8.34 -12.52 3.97
N ALA A 96 7.52 -13.22 4.75
CA ALA A 96 7.38 -14.69 4.64
C ALA A 96 6.43 -15.14 3.52
N ASN A 97 5.78 -14.21 2.81
CA ASN A 97 4.83 -14.52 1.74
C ASN A 97 5.34 -14.02 0.39
N VAL A 98 4.89 -14.68 -0.70
CA VAL A 98 5.19 -14.28 -2.09
C VAL A 98 4.71 -12.85 -2.38
N ASP A 99 3.64 -12.44 -1.69
CA ASP A 99 3.14 -11.07 -1.69
C ASP A 99 3.70 -10.32 -0.47
N THR A 100 4.85 -9.66 -0.67
CA THR A 100 5.58 -8.96 0.39
C THR A 100 4.91 -7.66 0.85
N LEU A 101 4.07 -7.07 -0.01
CA LEU A 101 3.29 -5.86 0.24
C LEU A 101 1.81 -6.17 0.57
N ALA A 102 1.51 -7.44 0.85
CA ALA A 102 0.16 -7.92 1.14
C ALA A 102 -0.61 -7.01 2.10
N SER A 103 -1.84 -6.69 1.70
CA SER A 103 -2.79 -5.77 2.37
C SER A 103 -2.46 -4.28 2.30
N ASN A 104 -1.39 -3.84 1.65
CA ASN A 104 -1.11 -2.41 1.49
C ASN A 104 -2.26 -1.68 0.82
N GLN A 105 -2.95 -2.31 -0.12
CA GLN A 105 -4.11 -1.74 -0.79
C GLN A 105 -5.23 -1.32 0.17
N ARG A 106 -5.39 -2.02 1.30
CA ARG A 106 -6.37 -1.66 2.35
C ARG A 106 -5.88 -0.48 3.19
N PHE A 107 -4.62 -0.52 3.61
CA PHE A 107 -4.03 0.54 4.44
C PHE A 107 -3.89 1.87 3.69
N VAL A 108 -3.75 1.82 2.37
CA VAL A 108 -3.71 2.99 1.50
C VAL A 108 -5.00 3.82 1.55
N LEU A 109 -6.16 3.21 1.84
CA LEU A 109 -7.41 3.96 2.04
C LEU A 109 -7.38 4.85 3.29
N GLU A 110 -6.59 4.48 4.30
CA GLU A 110 -6.40 5.26 5.53
C GLU A 110 -5.42 6.43 5.33
N LEU A 111 -4.62 6.40 4.26
CA LEU A 111 -3.73 7.48 3.82
C LEU A 111 -4.49 8.61 3.09
N PHE A 112 -5.72 8.91 3.52
CA PHE A 112 -6.61 9.85 2.83
C PHE A 112 -6.01 11.25 2.56
N PRO A 113 -5.08 11.81 3.37
CA PRO A 113 -4.48 13.10 3.05
C PRO A 113 -3.64 13.09 1.76
N ALA A 114 -3.17 11.92 1.33
CA ALA A 114 -2.48 11.77 0.05
C ALA A 114 -3.44 12.08 -1.12
N PHE A 115 -4.72 11.69 -1.03
CA PHE A 115 -5.73 12.04 -2.03
C PHE A 115 -6.01 13.53 -2.09
N ILE A 116 -5.97 14.24 -0.96
CA ILE A 116 -6.04 15.72 -0.94
C ILE A 116 -4.86 16.31 -1.72
N THR A 117 -3.66 15.76 -1.52
CA THR A 117 -2.48 16.19 -2.28
C THR A 117 -2.61 15.91 -3.77
N LEU A 118 -3.12 14.74 -4.13
CA LEU A 118 -3.38 14.36 -5.51
C LEU A 118 -4.42 15.29 -6.17
N ALA A 119 -5.48 15.66 -5.44
CA ALA A 119 -6.48 16.61 -5.90
C ALA A 119 -5.89 18.01 -6.13
N MET A 120 -5.06 18.50 -5.20
CA MET A 120 -4.35 19.78 -5.38
C MET A 120 -3.44 19.76 -6.62
N LEU A 121 -2.76 18.64 -6.90
CA LEU A 121 -1.95 18.47 -8.10
C LEU A 121 -2.81 18.43 -9.37
N GLY A 122 -3.96 17.75 -9.33
CA GLY A 122 -4.92 17.71 -10.43
C GLY A 122 -5.46 19.09 -10.80
N ILE A 123 -5.79 19.92 -9.80
CA ILE A 123 -6.22 21.31 -10.01
C ILE A 123 -5.11 22.13 -10.69
N LYS A 124 -3.86 21.95 -10.27
CA LYS A 124 -2.71 22.67 -10.82
C LYS A 124 -2.33 22.20 -12.24
N HIS A 125 -2.55 20.92 -12.54
CA HIS A 125 -2.13 20.29 -13.79
C HIS A 125 -3.30 19.58 -14.47
N PRO A 126 -4.07 20.27 -15.34
CA PRO A 126 -5.28 19.72 -15.96
C PRO A 126 -5.05 18.42 -16.77
N ARG A 127 -3.90 18.29 -17.42
CA ARG A 127 -3.52 17.05 -18.14
C ARG A 127 -3.35 15.86 -17.20
N LEU A 128 -2.77 16.09 -16.02
CA LEU A 128 -2.66 15.05 -14.98
C LEU A 128 -4.06 14.64 -14.53
N HIS A 129 -4.94 15.60 -14.25
CA HIS A 129 -6.32 15.32 -13.87
C HIS A 129 -7.05 14.46 -14.92
N GLN A 130 -6.96 14.82 -16.20
CA GLN A 130 -7.53 14.03 -17.29
C GLN A 130 -6.95 12.61 -17.37
N ALA A 131 -5.62 12.48 -17.23
CA ALA A 131 -4.98 11.17 -17.20
C ALA A 131 -5.50 10.30 -16.05
N LEU A 132 -5.63 10.86 -14.84
CA LEU A 132 -6.16 10.13 -13.67
C LEU A 132 -7.61 9.68 -13.89
N LEU A 133 -8.45 10.53 -14.49
CA LEU A 133 -9.85 10.22 -14.81
C LEU A 133 -10.01 9.13 -15.88
N ILE A 134 -9.00 8.90 -16.72
CA ILE A 134 -9.03 7.84 -17.72
C ILE A 134 -8.42 6.55 -17.15
N VAL A 135 -7.24 6.68 -16.54
CA VAL A 135 -6.43 5.54 -16.09
C VAL A 135 -7.08 4.81 -14.93
N PHE A 136 -7.52 5.50 -13.87
CA PHE A 136 -8.07 4.81 -12.69
C PHE A 136 -9.38 4.07 -12.97
N PRO A 137 -10.38 4.64 -13.68
CA PRO A 137 -11.57 3.88 -14.05
C PRO A 137 -11.27 2.69 -14.97
N ALA A 138 -10.32 2.82 -15.90
CA ALA A 138 -9.91 1.71 -16.77
C ALA A 138 -9.26 0.57 -15.98
N ILE A 139 -8.36 0.89 -15.05
CA ILE A 139 -7.75 -0.09 -14.14
C ILE A 139 -8.84 -0.73 -13.27
N LEU A 140 -9.73 0.05 -12.68
CA LEU A 140 -10.84 -0.44 -11.86
C LEU A 140 -11.74 -1.40 -12.64
N ALA A 141 -12.11 -1.05 -13.87
CA ALA A 141 -12.92 -1.91 -14.73
C ALA A 141 -12.19 -3.23 -15.03
N THR A 142 -10.89 -3.16 -15.34
CA THR A 142 -10.06 -4.34 -15.60
C THR A 142 -9.97 -5.26 -14.39
N LEU A 143 -9.65 -4.72 -13.21
CA LEU A 143 -9.60 -5.48 -11.96
C LEU A 143 -10.97 -6.07 -11.58
N SER A 144 -12.06 -5.34 -11.84
CA SER A 144 -13.43 -5.83 -11.61
C SER A 144 -13.78 -7.01 -12.53
N ILE A 145 -13.39 -6.96 -13.80
CA ILE A 145 -13.58 -8.07 -14.75
C ILE A 145 -12.77 -9.29 -14.30
N LEU A 146 -11.49 -9.10 -13.95
CA LEU A 146 -10.62 -10.17 -13.46
C LEU A 146 -11.20 -10.85 -12.22
N PHE A 147 -11.74 -10.05 -11.29
CA PHE A 147 -12.44 -10.55 -10.12
C PHE A 147 -13.64 -11.43 -10.48
N ILE A 148 -14.50 -10.98 -11.40
CA ILE A 148 -15.66 -11.76 -11.88
C ILE A 148 -15.22 -13.05 -12.57
N MET A 149 -14.09 -13.03 -13.28
CA MET A 149 -13.49 -14.20 -13.91
C MET A 149 -12.78 -15.15 -12.93
N ASN A 150 -12.91 -14.92 -11.62
CA ASN A 150 -12.24 -15.67 -10.56
C ASN A 150 -10.70 -15.66 -10.68
N ARG A 151 -10.14 -14.59 -11.26
CA ARG A 151 -8.71 -14.30 -11.32
C ARG A 151 -8.39 -13.17 -10.34
N TRP A 152 -8.40 -13.51 -9.05
CA TRP A 152 -8.15 -12.57 -7.94
C TRP A 152 -6.72 -12.06 -7.96
N MET A 153 -6.52 -10.91 -8.60
CA MET A 153 -5.21 -10.23 -8.73
C MET A 153 -4.96 -9.27 -7.57
N VAL A 154 -5.88 -9.21 -6.62
CA VAL A 154 -5.93 -8.31 -5.46
C VAL A 154 -6.73 -9.00 -4.36
#